data_AF-A0A379FGQ9-F1
#
_entry.id   AF-A0A379FGQ9-F1
#
_cell.length_a   1.000
_cell.length_b   1.000
_cell.length_c   1.000
_cell.angle_alpha   90.00
_cell.angle_beta   90.00
_cell.angle_gamma   90.00
#
_symmetry.space_group_name_H-M   'P 1'
#
loop_
_entity.id
_entity.type
_entity.pdbx_description
1 polymer ?
#
loop_
_entity_poly.entity_id
_entity_poly.type
_entity_poly.pdbx_seq_one_letter_code
_entity_poly.pdbx_strand_id
1 'polypeptide(L)'
;MLYLFGAIILAFLFYYYRDFVEIVWYSSDYSAMIETNWKTGSYINSIYWRLDELSDFIFNLVRQYSWFLIGAMLMGAALMASGWLQRRYSQSHYGLIAVCFLVISLLFQGTLVITDYYLDWHYMWSAVVAQPITMVIQIIQSLGYIALLYWAWPYIQHSFIAYALRCVGKMALTTYLLQSIIGTTLFQRMGLFNQFTLLQLMLFVMAIWVINIIFAVTWLRYFSQGPIEWLWRHSSTGLAKRF
;
A
#
# COMPACT_ATOMS: atom_id res chain seq x y z
N MET A 1 -22.13 -0.57 -5.17
CA MET A 1 -22.92 -0.91 -3.96
C MET A 1 -22.08 -1.57 -2.88
N LEU A 2 -21.46 -2.74 -3.11
CA LEU A 2 -20.64 -3.44 -2.07
C LEU A 2 -19.48 -2.60 -1.50
N TYR A 3 -18.80 -1.83 -2.33
CA TYR A 3 -17.71 -0.97 -1.86
C TYR A 3 -18.17 0.10 -0.86
N LEU A 4 -19.28 0.78 -1.18
CA LEU A 4 -19.88 1.81 -0.32
C LEU A 4 -20.41 1.20 0.98
N PHE A 5 -20.94 -0.01 0.90
CA PHE A 5 -21.35 -0.78 2.08
C PHE A 5 -20.16 -1.06 3.01
N GLY A 6 -18.99 -1.41 2.46
CA GLY A 6 -17.76 -1.54 3.23
C GLY A 6 -17.34 -0.25 3.94
N ALA A 7 -17.45 0.89 3.27
CA ALA A 7 -17.17 2.20 3.88
C ALA A 7 -18.14 2.54 5.03
N ILE A 8 -19.43 2.20 4.89
CA ILE A 8 -20.44 2.40 5.94
C ILE A 8 -20.18 1.47 7.14
N ILE A 9 -19.89 0.19 6.89
CA ILE A 9 -19.50 -0.76 7.94
C ILE A 9 -18.29 -0.22 8.71
N LEU A 10 -17.30 0.33 8.00
CA LEU A 10 -16.14 0.90 8.63
C LEU A 10 -16.48 2.05 9.58
N ALA A 11 -17.29 3.01 9.11
CA ALA A 11 -17.75 4.13 9.92
C ALA A 11 -18.45 3.64 11.18
N PHE A 12 -19.34 2.65 11.04
CA PHE A 12 -20.05 2.05 12.15
C PHE A 12 -19.13 1.35 13.16
N LEU A 13 -18.15 0.58 12.67
CA LEU A 13 -17.19 -0.10 13.54
C LEU A 13 -16.34 0.89 14.33
N PHE A 14 -15.81 1.94 13.69
CA PHE A 14 -15.05 2.95 14.41
C PHE A 14 -15.90 3.71 15.42
N TYR A 15 -17.14 4.04 15.08
CA TYR A 15 -18.04 4.64 16.03
C TYR A 15 -18.35 3.73 17.23
N TYR A 16 -18.54 2.43 16.99
CA TYR A 16 -18.86 1.46 18.02
C TYR A 16 -17.69 1.21 18.99
N TYR A 17 -16.46 1.11 18.46
CA TYR A 17 -15.26 0.85 19.26
C TYR A 17 -14.54 2.13 19.73
N ARG A 18 -15.17 3.30 19.61
CA ARG A 18 -14.52 4.60 19.82
C ARG A 18 -13.82 4.73 21.16
N ASP A 19 -14.46 4.30 22.25
CA ASP A 19 -13.96 4.51 23.61
C ASP A 19 -12.67 3.70 23.86
N PHE A 20 -12.52 2.55 23.19
CA PHE A 20 -11.31 1.73 23.25
C PHE A 20 -10.21 2.29 22.34
N VAL A 21 -10.58 2.71 21.12
CA VAL A 21 -9.60 3.13 20.10
C VAL A 21 -9.06 4.53 20.39
N GLU A 22 -9.85 5.43 20.97
CA GLU A 22 -9.43 6.79 21.32
C GLU A 22 -8.23 6.79 22.31
N ILE A 23 -8.18 5.81 23.22
CA ILE A 23 -7.08 5.63 24.17
C ILE A 23 -5.76 5.32 23.45
N VAL A 24 -5.82 4.61 22.33
CA VAL A 24 -4.65 4.15 21.56
C VAL A 24 -4.39 5.04 20.34
N TRP A 25 -5.29 5.99 20.05
CA TRP A 25 -5.23 6.86 18.88
C TRP A 25 -4.03 7.81 18.91
N TYR A 26 -3.71 8.32 20.10
CA TYR A 26 -2.55 9.18 20.31
C TYR A 26 -1.35 8.36 20.77
N SER A 27 -0.20 8.60 20.14
CA SER A 27 1.06 8.02 20.58
C SER A 27 1.44 8.58 21.95
N SER A 28 1.45 7.73 22.96
CA SER A 28 2.01 8.03 24.28
C SER A 28 3.49 7.64 24.35
N ASP A 29 4.26 8.29 25.23
CA ASP A 29 5.66 7.90 25.48
C ASP A 29 5.80 6.43 25.88
N TYR A 30 4.80 5.91 26.61
CA TYR A 30 4.72 4.50 26.97
C TYR A 30 4.56 3.59 25.74
N SER A 31 3.65 3.94 24.82
CA SER A 31 3.46 3.18 23.57
C SER A 31 4.72 3.20 22.69
N ALA A 32 5.39 4.35 22.58
CA ALA A 32 6.65 4.48 21.83
C ALA A 32 7.78 3.66 22.46
N MET A 33 7.84 3.59 23.80
CA MET A 33 8.82 2.77 24.52
C MET A 33 8.57 1.28 24.33
N ILE A 34 7.32 0.81 24.43
CA ILE A 34 6.96 -0.59 24.14
C ILE A 34 7.36 -0.95 22.71
N GLU A 35 6.98 -0.11 21.75
CA GLU A 35 7.26 -0.34 20.33
C GLU A 35 8.76 -0.43 20.06
N THR A 36 9.54 0.46 20.65
CA THR A 36 11.00 0.43 20.58
C THR A 36 11.55 -0.87 21.18
N ASN A 37 11.09 -1.23 22.38
CA ASN A 37 11.60 -2.40 23.10
C ASN A 37 11.38 -3.71 22.34
N TRP A 38 10.20 -3.97 21.79
CA TRP A 38 9.98 -5.23 21.06
C TRP A 38 10.64 -5.23 19.68
N LYS A 39 10.86 -4.05 19.06
CA LYS A 39 11.53 -3.94 17.76
C LYS A 39 13.05 -4.04 17.85
N THR A 40 13.70 -3.50 18.89
CA THR A 40 15.16 -3.56 19.06
C THR A 40 15.62 -4.59 20.08
N GLY A 41 14.70 -5.16 20.85
CA GLY A 41 14.98 -6.15 21.89
C GLY A 41 15.18 -7.58 21.37
N SER A 42 14.81 -8.55 22.21
CA SER A 42 14.98 -9.98 21.89
C SER A 42 14.20 -10.36 20.63
N TYR A 43 14.86 -11.07 19.70
CA TYR A 43 14.24 -11.55 18.46
C TYR A 43 13.00 -12.43 18.71
N ILE A 44 13.03 -13.22 19.78
CA ILE A 44 11.90 -14.08 20.17
C ILE A 44 10.69 -13.21 20.56
N ASN A 45 10.91 -12.15 21.34
CA ASN A 45 9.84 -11.21 21.69
C ASN A 45 9.28 -10.55 20.42
N SER A 46 10.13 -10.15 19.49
CA SER A 46 9.66 -9.58 18.22
C SER A 46 8.78 -10.54 17.42
N ILE A 47 9.05 -11.85 17.46
CA ILE A 47 8.20 -12.86 16.80
C ILE A 47 6.83 -12.92 17.47
N TYR A 48 6.76 -12.98 18.80
CA TYR A 48 5.48 -13.05 19.51
C TYR A 48 4.60 -11.83 19.20
N TRP A 49 5.17 -10.62 19.26
CA TRP A 49 4.44 -9.39 18.93
C TRP A 49 3.97 -9.38 17.47
N ARG A 50 4.79 -9.84 16.52
CA ARG A 50 4.37 -9.93 15.10
C ARG A 50 3.27 -10.96 14.86
N LEU A 51 3.23 -12.05 15.61
CA LEU A 51 2.16 -13.05 15.51
C LEU A 51 0.84 -12.51 16.06
N ASP A 52 0.91 -11.72 17.13
CA ASP A 52 -0.25 -11.03 17.69
C ASP A 52 -0.78 -9.96 16.70
N GLU A 53 0.10 -9.10 16.18
CA GLU A 53 -0.23 -8.13 15.13
C GLU A 53 -0.82 -8.81 13.87
N LEU A 54 -0.31 -9.99 13.50
CA LEU A 54 -0.83 -10.77 12.38
C LEU A 54 -2.27 -11.25 12.65
N SER A 55 -2.55 -11.71 13.87
CA SER A 55 -3.90 -12.14 14.27
C SER A 55 -4.89 -10.98 14.17
N ASP A 56 -4.53 -9.82 14.73
CA ASP A 56 -5.32 -8.61 14.66
C ASP A 56 -5.51 -8.12 13.22
N PHE A 57 -4.45 -8.19 12.42
CA PHE A 57 -4.52 -7.87 11.00
C PHE A 57 -5.49 -8.79 10.26
N ILE A 58 -5.44 -10.10 10.47
CA ILE A 58 -6.36 -11.06 9.83
C ILE A 58 -7.80 -10.81 10.27
N PHE A 59 -8.03 -10.59 11.56
CA PHE A 59 -9.36 -10.28 12.09
C PHE A 59 -9.93 -9.01 11.45
N ASN A 60 -9.12 -7.95 11.36
CA ASN A 60 -9.51 -6.71 10.70
C ASN A 60 -9.65 -6.88 9.18
N LEU A 61 -8.82 -7.68 8.52
CA LEU A 61 -8.94 -7.98 7.09
C LEU A 61 -10.33 -8.54 6.79
N VAL A 62 -10.75 -9.55 7.56
CA VAL A 62 -12.06 -10.21 7.38
C VAL A 62 -13.19 -9.23 7.67
N ARG A 63 -13.18 -8.60 8.85
CA ARG A 63 -14.26 -7.74 9.34
C ARG A 63 -14.40 -6.43 8.58
N GLN A 64 -13.28 -5.81 8.24
CA GLN A 64 -13.19 -4.42 7.80
C GLN A 64 -12.92 -4.31 6.29
N TYR A 65 -11.92 -5.05 5.78
CA TYR A 65 -11.41 -4.83 4.42
C TYR A 65 -11.99 -5.77 3.36
N SER A 66 -12.60 -6.90 3.74
CA SER A 66 -13.17 -7.86 2.78
C SER A 66 -14.17 -7.23 1.81
N TRP A 67 -15.13 -6.47 2.32
CA TRP A 67 -16.18 -5.82 1.51
C TRP A 67 -15.60 -4.82 0.52
N PHE A 68 -14.59 -4.08 0.95
CA PHE A 68 -13.85 -3.13 0.14
C PHE A 68 -13.09 -3.85 -0.98
N LEU A 69 -12.32 -4.89 -0.65
CA LEU A 69 -11.51 -5.63 -1.62
C LEU A 69 -12.38 -6.33 -2.66
N ILE A 70 -13.47 -6.97 -2.23
CA ILE A 70 -14.44 -7.60 -3.14
C ILE A 70 -15.10 -6.54 -4.01
N GLY A 71 -15.51 -5.41 -3.44
CA GLY A 71 -16.10 -4.30 -4.19
C GLY A 71 -15.15 -3.74 -5.27
N ALA A 72 -13.87 -3.54 -4.93
CA ALA A 72 -12.85 -3.09 -5.86
C ALA A 72 -12.57 -4.14 -6.96
N MET A 73 -12.51 -5.42 -6.60
CA MET A 73 -12.33 -6.51 -7.57
C MET A 73 -13.50 -6.60 -8.56
N LEU A 74 -14.74 -6.52 -8.07
CA LEU A 74 -15.93 -6.54 -8.93
C LEU A 74 -16.00 -5.30 -9.84
N MET A 75 -15.57 -4.14 -9.34
CA MET A 75 -15.42 -2.94 -10.17
C MET A 75 -14.39 -3.15 -11.28
N GLY A 76 -13.23 -3.73 -10.95
CA GLY A 76 -12.22 -4.10 -11.93
C GLY A 76 -12.75 -5.08 -12.97
N ALA A 77 -13.51 -6.11 -12.55
CA ALA A 77 -14.15 -7.06 -13.46
C ALA A 77 -15.18 -6.38 -14.38
N ALA A 78 -16.00 -5.47 -13.86
CA ALA A 78 -16.95 -4.69 -14.65
C ALA A 78 -16.24 -3.78 -15.67
N LEU A 79 -15.15 -3.12 -15.27
CA LEU A 79 -14.33 -2.30 -16.17
C LEU A 79 -13.62 -3.14 -17.23
N MET A 80 -13.22 -4.37 -16.90
CA MET A 80 -12.69 -5.32 -17.87
C MET A 80 -13.77 -5.78 -18.86
N ALA A 81 -14.97 -6.10 -18.37
CA ALA A 81 -16.11 -6.51 -19.19
C ALA A 81 -16.59 -5.39 -20.14
N SER A 82 -16.60 -4.14 -19.67
CA SER A 82 -16.92 -2.96 -20.50
C SER A 82 -15.86 -2.64 -21.56
N GLY A 83 -14.71 -3.33 -21.54
CA GLY A 83 -13.58 -3.06 -22.42
C GLY A 83 -12.75 -1.83 -22.04
N TRP A 84 -13.06 -1.15 -20.93
CA TRP A 84 -12.32 0.02 -20.48
C TRP A 84 -10.90 -0.33 -20.05
N LEU A 85 -10.67 -1.44 -19.36
CA LEU A 85 -9.31 -1.93 -19.08
C LEU A 85 -8.62 -2.56 -20.29
N GLN A 86 -9.37 -2.87 -21.35
CA GLN A 86 -8.84 -3.40 -22.60
C GLN A 86 -8.39 -2.31 -23.58
N ARG A 87 -8.37 -1.04 -23.16
CA ARG A 87 -8.02 0.12 -24.01
C ARG A 87 -8.87 0.26 -25.27
N ARG A 88 -10.16 -0.11 -25.22
CA ARG A 88 -11.08 0.03 -26.36
C ARG A 88 -11.57 1.47 -26.58
N TYR A 89 -11.37 2.35 -25.62
CA TYR A 89 -11.78 3.76 -25.70
C TYR A 89 -10.65 4.63 -26.26
N SER A 90 -10.98 5.85 -26.72
CA SER A 90 -10.00 6.76 -27.31
C SER A 90 -8.94 7.22 -26.30
N GLN A 91 -7.75 7.60 -26.78
CA GLN A 91 -6.69 8.08 -25.90
C GLN A 91 -7.10 9.36 -25.15
N SER A 92 -7.82 10.28 -25.81
CA SER A 92 -8.32 11.52 -25.21
C SER A 92 -9.31 11.27 -24.07
N HIS A 93 -10.10 10.20 -24.15
CA HIS A 93 -10.99 9.77 -23.07
C HIS A 93 -10.22 9.45 -21.79
N TYR A 94 -9.13 8.68 -21.90
CA TYR A 94 -8.28 8.38 -20.74
C TYR A 94 -7.58 9.64 -20.21
N GLY A 95 -7.16 10.55 -21.08
CA GLY A 95 -6.57 11.83 -20.66
C GLY A 95 -7.55 12.69 -19.86
N LEU A 96 -8.79 12.81 -20.35
CA LEU A 96 -9.85 13.54 -19.66
C LEU A 96 -10.19 12.91 -18.30
N ILE A 97 -10.40 11.59 -18.26
CA ILE A 97 -10.67 10.87 -17.01
C ILE A 97 -9.51 11.04 -16.03
N ALA A 98 -8.26 10.92 -16.49
CA ALA A 98 -7.08 11.09 -15.65
C ALA A 98 -7.08 12.47 -14.98
N VAL A 99 -7.23 13.55 -15.76
CA VAL A 99 -7.25 14.91 -15.23
C VAL A 99 -8.43 15.12 -14.29
N CYS A 100 -9.65 14.79 -14.73
CA CYS A 100 -10.85 14.99 -13.92
C CYS A 100 -10.76 14.23 -12.59
N PHE A 101 -10.45 12.94 -12.63
CA PHE A 101 -10.46 12.10 -11.42
C PHE A 101 -9.30 12.44 -10.49
N LEU A 102 -8.10 12.72 -11.01
CA LEU A 102 -6.97 13.11 -10.17
C LEU A 102 -7.21 14.47 -9.54
N VAL A 103 -7.65 15.48 -10.28
CA VAL A 103 -7.96 16.81 -9.75
C VAL A 103 -9.06 16.73 -8.69
N ILE A 104 -10.16 16.05 -8.98
CA ILE A 104 -11.25 15.85 -8.01
C ILE A 104 -10.71 15.14 -6.77
N SER A 105 -10.02 14.00 -6.93
CA SER A 105 -9.51 13.25 -5.79
C SER A 105 -8.52 14.06 -4.93
N LEU A 106 -7.63 14.84 -5.55
CA LEU A 106 -6.64 15.65 -4.84
C LEU A 106 -7.29 16.81 -4.10
N LEU A 107 -8.30 17.46 -4.68
CA LEU A 107 -9.03 18.54 -4.00
C LEU A 107 -9.78 18.01 -2.78
N PHE A 108 -10.51 16.89 -2.92
CA PHE A 108 -11.22 16.28 -1.80
C PHE A 108 -10.27 15.73 -0.74
N GLN A 109 -9.23 15.00 -1.14
CA GLN A 109 -8.23 14.47 -0.20
C GLN A 109 -7.49 15.60 0.52
N GLY A 110 -7.10 16.66 -0.20
CA GLY A 110 -6.46 17.84 0.37
C GLY A 110 -7.37 18.53 1.40
N THR A 111 -8.66 18.67 1.09
CA THR A 111 -9.64 19.25 2.03
C THR A 111 -9.78 18.41 3.30
N LEU A 112 -9.82 17.08 3.18
CA LEU A 112 -9.87 16.18 4.33
C LEU A 112 -8.63 16.32 5.21
N VAL A 113 -7.43 16.27 4.62
CA VAL A 113 -6.16 16.40 5.37
C VAL A 113 -6.02 17.77 6.04
N ILE A 114 -6.44 18.84 5.35
CA ILE A 114 -6.46 20.19 5.95
C ILE A 114 -7.43 20.23 7.14
N THR A 115 -8.60 19.60 7.01
CA THR A 115 -9.58 19.53 8.10
C THR A 115 -9.08 18.68 9.26
N ASP A 116 -8.44 17.53 8.99
CA ASP A 116 -7.78 16.70 10.01
C ASP A 116 -6.74 17.52 10.78
N TYR A 117 -5.93 18.31 10.07
CA TYR A 117 -4.93 19.17 10.70
C TYR A 117 -5.56 20.24 11.60
N TYR A 118 -6.61 20.93 11.15
CA TYR A 118 -7.29 21.95 11.97
C TYR A 118 -8.09 21.37 13.15
N LEU A 119 -8.43 20.09 13.09
CA LEU A 119 -9.11 19.38 14.17
C LEU A 119 -8.13 18.57 15.04
N ASP A 120 -6.82 18.85 14.96
CA ASP A 120 -5.78 18.15 15.72
C ASP A 120 -5.87 16.62 15.60
N TRP A 121 -6.27 16.13 14.43
CA TRP A 121 -6.46 14.71 14.13
C TRP A 121 -7.48 14.02 15.03
N HIS A 122 -8.47 14.75 15.56
CA HIS A 122 -9.48 14.24 16.49
C HIS A 122 -10.15 12.94 15.98
N TYR A 123 -10.15 11.90 16.82
CA TYR A 123 -10.57 10.54 16.46
C TYR A 123 -11.95 10.47 15.78
N MET A 124 -12.96 11.13 16.34
CA MET A 124 -14.32 11.14 15.77
C MET A 124 -14.35 11.66 14.33
N TRP A 125 -13.54 12.66 14.01
CA TRP A 125 -13.50 13.17 12.65
C TRP A 125 -12.65 12.26 11.77
N SER A 126 -11.39 12.06 12.12
CA SER A 126 -10.39 11.38 11.29
C SER A 126 -10.78 9.93 11.01
N ALA A 127 -11.11 9.16 12.05
CA ALA A 127 -11.39 7.74 11.91
C ALA A 127 -12.84 7.50 11.47
N VAL A 128 -13.83 8.08 12.14
CA VAL A 128 -15.25 7.73 11.91
C VAL A 128 -15.80 8.37 10.64
N VAL A 129 -15.39 9.61 10.31
CA VAL A 129 -15.94 10.37 9.19
C VAL A 129 -14.99 10.42 7.99
N ALA A 130 -13.75 10.89 8.18
CA ALA A 130 -12.82 11.13 7.10
C ALA A 130 -12.31 9.83 6.45
N GLN A 131 -12.08 8.76 7.22
CA GLN A 131 -11.56 7.49 6.70
C GLN A 131 -12.52 6.82 5.68
N PRO A 132 -13.83 6.63 5.96
CA PRO A 132 -14.77 6.13 4.95
C PRO A 132 -14.84 6.98 3.68
N ILE A 133 -14.79 8.30 3.81
CA ILE A 133 -14.81 9.22 2.66
C ILE A 133 -13.52 9.05 1.84
N THR A 134 -12.37 8.97 2.53
CA THR A 134 -11.07 8.70 1.91
C THR A 134 -11.09 7.39 1.12
N MET A 135 -11.75 6.34 1.61
CA MET A 135 -11.90 5.10 0.85
C MET A 135 -12.64 5.34 -0.47
N VAL A 136 -13.72 6.11 -0.51
CA VAL A 136 -14.42 6.42 -1.76
C VAL A 136 -13.52 7.20 -2.72
N ILE A 137 -12.79 8.19 -2.19
CA ILE A 137 -11.83 8.99 -2.96
C ILE A 137 -10.72 8.10 -3.55
N GLN A 138 -10.23 7.10 -2.81
CA GLN A 138 -9.18 6.18 -3.27
C GLN A 138 -9.58 5.40 -4.54
N ILE A 139 -10.84 5.01 -4.73
CA ILE A 139 -11.27 4.42 -6.02
C ILE A 139 -11.08 5.43 -7.14
N ILE A 140 -11.62 6.64 -6.95
CA ILE A 140 -11.58 7.68 -7.99
C ILE A 140 -10.12 7.98 -8.35
N GLN A 141 -9.27 8.13 -7.34
CA GLN A 141 -7.83 8.33 -7.51
C GLN A 141 -7.15 7.16 -8.22
N SER A 142 -7.48 5.91 -7.86
CA SER A 142 -6.90 4.72 -8.50
C SER A 142 -7.27 4.62 -9.99
N LEU A 143 -8.54 4.91 -10.34
CA LEU A 143 -9.00 4.98 -11.72
C LEU A 143 -8.33 6.14 -12.46
N GLY A 144 -8.12 7.27 -11.79
CA GLY A 144 -7.33 8.40 -12.30
C GLY A 144 -5.90 7.99 -12.65
N TYR A 145 -5.22 7.24 -11.77
CA TYR A 145 -3.87 6.72 -12.05
C TYR A 145 -3.84 5.70 -13.20
N ILE A 146 -4.80 4.78 -13.28
CA ILE A 146 -4.89 3.83 -14.40
C ILE A 146 -5.09 4.59 -15.72
N ALA A 147 -6.01 5.55 -15.73
CA ALA A 147 -6.27 6.39 -16.90
C ALA A 147 -5.05 7.22 -17.29
N LEU A 148 -4.34 7.80 -16.32
CA LEU A 148 -3.10 8.53 -16.54
C LEU A 148 -2.04 7.66 -17.19
N LEU A 149 -1.84 6.44 -16.65
CA LEU A 149 -0.90 5.48 -17.22
C LEU A 149 -1.28 5.12 -18.65
N TYR A 150 -2.56 4.90 -18.96
CA TYR A 150 -3.01 4.56 -20.31
C TYR A 150 -2.87 5.72 -21.30
N TRP A 151 -3.17 6.93 -20.86
CA TRP A 151 -3.00 8.13 -21.67
C TRP A 151 -1.52 8.42 -21.96
N ALA A 152 -0.65 8.28 -20.96
CA ALA A 152 0.78 8.55 -21.06
C ALA A 152 1.58 7.40 -21.71
N TRP A 153 1.04 6.19 -21.74
CA TRP A 153 1.76 4.97 -22.15
C TRP A 153 2.49 5.09 -23.50
N PRO A 154 1.87 5.61 -24.58
CA PRO A 154 2.54 5.69 -25.89
C PRO A 154 3.83 6.52 -25.85
N TYR A 155 3.90 7.52 -24.97
CA TYR A 155 5.05 8.41 -24.82
C TYR A 155 6.14 7.83 -23.93
N ILE A 156 5.77 7.12 -22.86
CA ILE A 156 6.73 6.65 -21.84
C ILE A 156 7.23 5.23 -22.06
N GLN A 157 6.58 4.42 -22.91
CA GLN A 157 6.85 2.99 -23.01
C GLN A 157 8.32 2.64 -23.36
N HIS A 158 9.02 3.50 -24.11
CA HIS A 158 10.43 3.29 -24.49
C HIS A 158 11.43 3.98 -23.54
N SER A 159 10.94 4.66 -22.51
CA SER A 159 11.80 5.33 -21.53
C SER A 159 12.53 4.33 -20.62
N PHE A 160 13.67 4.77 -20.09
CA PHE A 160 14.38 4.03 -19.04
C PHE A 160 13.48 3.76 -17.82
N ILE A 161 12.61 4.70 -17.46
CA ILE A 161 11.68 4.57 -16.33
C ILE A 161 10.73 3.38 -16.56
N ALA A 162 10.12 3.28 -17.75
CA ALA A 162 9.24 2.17 -18.07
C ALA A 162 9.98 0.82 -18.12
N TYR A 163 11.25 0.82 -18.51
CA TYR A 163 12.10 -0.38 -18.42
C TYR A 163 12.42 -0.76 -16.97
N ALA A 164 12.84 0.20 -16.14
CA ALA A 164 13.15 0.00 -14.73
C ALA A 164 11.93 -0.53 -13.95
N LEU A 165 10.75 0.07 -14.15
CA LEU A 165 9.50 -0.39 -13.54
C LEU A 165 9.13 -1.82 -13.97
N ARG A 166 9.37 -2.19 -15.23
CA ARG A 166 9.20 -3.58 -15.70
C ARG A 166 10.18 -4.54 -15.02
N CYS A 167 11.42 -4.13 -14.80
CA CYS A 167 12.42 -4.93 -14.09
C CYS A 167 12.01 -5.17 -12.63
N VAL A 168 11.66 -4.10 -11.91
CA VAL A 168 11.19 -4.18 -10.52
C VAL A 168 9.93 -5.04 -10.42
N GLY A 169 8.96 -4.85 -11.32
CA GLY A 169 7.71 -5.63 -11.33
C GLY A 169 7.91 -7.12 -11.59
N LYS A 170 8.92 -7.52 -12.38
CA LYS A 170 9.30 -8.94 -12.58
C LYS A 170 9.93 -9.56 -11.33
N MET A 171 10.41 -8.74 -10.40
CA MET A 171 11.09 -9.14 -9.17
C MET A 171 10.33 -8.64 -7.93
N ALA A 172 9.00 -8.56 -8.00
CA ALA A 172 8.17 -7.95 -6.94
C ALA A 172 8.38 -8.60 -5.56
N LEU A 173 8.52 -9.93 -5.49
CA LEU A 173 8.71 -10.64 -4.22
C LEU A 173 10.14 -10.45 -3.70
N THR A 174 11.14 -10.56 -4.58
CA THR A 174 12.54 -10.32 -4.20
C THR A 174 12.74 -8.88 -3.72
N THR A 175 12.21 -7.89 -4.42
CA THR A 175 12.37 -6.46 -4.06
C THR A 175 11.63 -6.12 -2.77
N TYR A 176 10.45 -6.69 -2.54
CA TYR A 176 9.74 -6.57 -1.26
C TYR A 176 10.56 -7.14 -0.09
N LEU A 177 11.13 -8.32 -0.25
CA LEU A 177 11.97 -8.93 0.78
C LEU A 177 13.26 -8.17 0.99
N LEU A 178 13.90 -7.68 -0.08
CA LEU A 178 15.10 -6.86 -0.01
C LEU A 178 14.83 -5.57 0.78
N GLN A 179 13.72 -4.87 0.48
CA GLN A 179 13.30 -3.70 1.26
C GLN A 179 13.06 -4.05 2.73
N SER A 180 12.42 -5.19 3.01
CA SER A 180 12.16 -5.65 4.38
C SER A 180 13.44 -5.97 5.15
N ILE A 181 14.41 -6.62 4.49
CA ILE A 181 15.74 -6.90 5.06
C ILE A 181 16.45 -5.57 5.34
N ILE A 182 16.52 -4.65 4.38
CA ILE A 182 17.16 -3.35 4.59
C ILE A 182 16.51 -2.61 5.76
N GLY A 183 15.18 -2.52 5.79
CA GLY A 183 14.46 -1.83 6.86
C GLY A 183 14.67 -2.46 8.24
N THR A 184 14.55 -3.78 8.36
CA THR A 184 14.77 -4.47 9.64
C THR A 184 16.22 -4.41 10.09
N THR A 185 17.19 -4.53 9.18
CA THR A 185 18.61 -4.37 9.53
C THR A 185 18.91 -2.95 10.01
N LEU A 186 18.53 -1.93 9.26
CA LEU A 186 18.81 -0.53 9.62
C LEU A 186 18.10 -0.15 10.92
N PHE A 187 16.78 -0.31 10.99
CA PHE A 187 16.02 0.22 12.12
C PHE A 187 16.04 -0.70 13.35
N GLN A 188 15.96 -2.01 13.18
CA GLN A 188 15.88 -2.95 14.31
C GLN A 188 17.26 -3.42 14.79
N ARG A 189 18.18 -3.74 13.88
CA ARG A 189 19.50 -4.30 14.26
C ARG A 189 20.56 -3.24 14.52
N MET A 190 20.58 -2.17 13.73
CA MET A 190 21.53 -1.05 13.94
C MET A 190 21.00 -0.01 14.94
N GLY A 191 19.84 -0.24 15.55
CA GLY A 191 19.28 0.61 16.59
C GLY A 191 18.77 1.97 16.10
N LEU A 192 18.58 2.16 14.80
CA LEU A 192 18.11 3.42 14.20
C LEU A 192 16.61 3.70 14.40
N PHE A 193 15.89 2.81 15.09
CA PHE A 193 14.47 2.96 15.36
C PHE A 193 14.17 4.20 16.22
N ASN A 194 13.12 4.95 15.86
CA ASN A 194 12.66 6.16 16.54
C ASN A 194 13.71 7.30 16.66
N GLN A 195 14.71 7.36 15.77
CA GLN A 195 15.76 8.39 15.78
C GLN A 195 15.60 9.47 14.69
N PHE A 196 14.69 9.27 13.75
CA PHE A 196 14.56 10.11 12.55
C PHE A 196 13.18 10.73 12.44
N THR A 197 13.13 11.97 11.99
CA THR A 197 11.88 12.65 11.63
C THR A 197 11.26 12.03 10.38
N LEU A 198 9.96 12.28 10.15
CA LEU A 198 9.25 11.81 8.96
C LEU A 198 9.97 12.20 7.65
N LEU A 199 10.46 13.44 7.56
CA LEU A 199 11.14 13.94 6.36
C LEU A 199 12.48 13.23 6.12
N GLN A 200 13.22 12.91 7.18
CA GLN A 200 14.44 12.10 7.07
C GLN A 200 14.12 10.67 6.64
N LEU A 201 13.05 10.06 7.15
CA LEU A 201 12.61 8.72 6.72
C LEU A 201 12.22 8.69 5.24
N MET A 202 11.64 9.76 4.70
CA MET A 202 11.37 9.86 3.25
C MET A 202 12.65 9.77 2.41
N LEU A 203 13.78 10.31 2.89
CA LEU A 203 15.07 10.17 2.21
C LEU A 203 15.56 8.71 2.20
N PHE A 204 15.37 7.97 3.31
CA PHE A 204 15.67 6.53 3.35
C PHE A 204 14.81 5.76 2.35
N VAL A 205 13.51 6.06 2.23
CA VAL A 205 12.62 5.42 1.25
C VAL A 205 13.13 5.64 -0.17
N MET A 206 13.48 6.88 -0.51
CA MET A 206 14.05 7.21 -1.83
C MET A 206 15.36 6.45 -2.10
N ALA A 207 16.25 6.37 -1.11
CA ALA A 207 17.50 5.62 -1.23
C ALA A 207 17.24 4.11 -1.45
N ILE A 208 16.31 3.52 -0.69
CA ILE A 208 15.93 2.11 -0.81
C ILE A 208 15.31 1.84 -2.19
N TRP A 209 14.50 2.74 -2.72
CA TRP A 209 13.94 2.61 -4.07
C TRP A 209 15.01 2.63 -5.14
N VAL A 210 15.98 3.54 -5.06
CA VAL A 210 17.12 3.59 -5.99
C VAL A 210 17.92 2.29 -5.94
N ILE A 211 18.23 1.79 -4.73
CA ILE A 211 18.92 0.50 -4.55
C ILE A 211 18.12 -0.64 -5.20
N ASN A 212 16.82 -0.73 -4.95
CA ASN A 212 15.95 -1.76 -5.53
C ASN A 212 15.90 -1.68 -7.06
N ILE A 213 15.82 -0.48 -7.63
CA ILE A 213 15.80 -0.28 -9.08
C ILE A 213 17.13 -0.72 -9.69
N ILE A 214 18.26 -0.28 -9.13
CA ILE A 214 19.60 -0.65 -9.61
C ILE A 214 19.78 -2.16 -9.52
N PHE A 215 19.40 -2.76 -8.40
CA PHE A 215 19.47 -4.20 -8.18
C PHE A 215 18.62 -4.95 -9.21
N ALA A 216 17.34 -4.60 -9.37
CA ALA A 216 16.44 -5.28 -10.29
C ALA A 216 16.89 -5.14 -11.76
N VAL A 217 17.33 -3.96 -12.17
CA VAL A 217 17.83 -3.71 -13.53
C VAL A 217 19.11 -4.49 -13.79
N THR A 218 20.06 -4.46 -12.86
CA THR A 218 21.35 -5.15 -13.02
C THR A 218 21.17 -6.66 -12.99
N TRP A 219 20.37 -7.17 -12.06
CA TRP A 219 20.08 -8.59 -11.93
C TRP A 219 19.46 -9.16 -13.20
N LEU A 220 18.45 -8.48 -13.75
CA LEU A 220 17.74 -8.96 -14.95
C LEU A 220 18.54 -8.82 -16.26
N ARG A 221 19.74 -8.23 -16.23
CA ARG A 221 20.69 -8.30 -17.35
C ARG A 221 21.37 -9.66 -17.43
N TYR A 222 21.55 -10.33 -16.29
CA TYR A 222 22.25 -11.62 -16.21
C TYR A 222 21.28 -12.80 -16.02
N PHE A 223 20.15 -12.57 -15.34
CA PHE A 223 19.17 -13.61 -15.00
C PHE A 223 17.78 -13.26 -15.56
N SER A 224 16.96 -14.26 -15.89
CA SER A 224 15.63 -14.04 -16.47
C SER A 224 14.54 -13.75 -15.44
N GLN A 225 14.78 -14.07 -14.17
CA GLN A 225 13.83 -13.97 -13.05
C GLN A 225 14.55 -13.56 -11.77
N GLY A 226 13.81 -13.02 -10.81
CA GLY A 226 14.36 -12.75 -9.49
C GLY A 226 14.65 -14.04 -8.71
N PRO A 227 15.61 -14.00 -7.76
CA PRO A 227 16.08 -15.17 -7.03
C PRO A 227 14.97 -15.84 -6.22
N ILE A 228 14.12 -15.05 -5.55
CA ILE A 228 13.04 -15.58 -4.72
C ILE A 228 11.88 -16.06 -5.60
N GLU A 229 11.59 -15.36 -6.70
CA GLU A 229 10.60 -15.81 -7.67
C GLU A 229 10.98 -17.15 -8.29
N TRP A 230 12.27 -17.36 -8.58
CA TRP A 230 12.78 -18.62 -9.07
C TRP A 230 12.59 -19.74 -8.04
N LEU A 231 12.97 -19.50 -6.78
CA LEU A 231 12.77 -20.45 -5.68
C LEU A 231 11.28 -20.82 -5.54
N TRP A 232 10.40 -19.82 -5.52
CA TRP A 232 8.96 -20.01 -5.39
C TRP A 232 8.40 -20.88 -6.52
N ARG A 233 8.73 -20.57 -7.78
CA ARG A 233 8.28 -21.35 -8.94
C ARG A 233 8.81 -22.78 -8.92
N HIS A 234 10.04 -22.97 -8.48
CA HIS A 234 10.64 -24.31 -8.38
C HIS A 234 9.93 -25.14 -7.31
N SER A 235 9.69 -24.58 -6.13
CA SER A 235 8.94 -25.25 -5.06
C SER A 235 7.51 -25.56 -5.45
N SER A 236 6.79 -24.63 -6.09
CA SER A 236 5.39 -24.83 -6.49
C SER A 236 5.24 -25.90 -7.57
N THR A 237 6.12 -25.91 -8.57
CA THR A 237 6.11 -26.91 -9.64
C THR A 237 6.60 -28.28 -9.16
N GLY A 238 7.53 -28.33 -8.22
CA GLY A 238 7.96 -29.57 -7.58
C GLY A 238 6.86 -30.23 -6.75
N LEU A 239 6.05 -29.44 -6.04
CA LEU A 239 4.89 -29.92 -5.30
C LEU A 239 3.77 -30.39 -6.24
N ALA A 240 3.50 -29.66 -7.32
CA ALA A 240 2.48 -30.04 -8.30
C ALA A 240 2.79 -31.34 -9.07
N LYS A 241 4.07 -31.78 -9.09
CA LYS A 241 4.46 -33.08 -9.67
C LYS A 241 4.37 -34.25 -8.69
N ARG A 242 4.17 -33.98 -7.39
CA ARG A 242 4.05 -35.00 -6.33
C ARG A 242 2.60 -35.38 -6.02
N PHE A 243 1.63 -34.72 -6.64
CA PHE A 243 0.20 -35.04 -6.61
C PHE A 243 -0.27 -35.33 -8.04
#